data_AF-A0A960ZM38-F1
#
_entry.id   AF-A0A960ZM38-F1
#
_cell.length_a   1.000
_cell.length_b   1.000
_cell.length_c   1.000
_cell.angle_alpha   90.00
_cell.angle_beta   90.00
_cell.angle_gamma   90.00
#
_symmetry.space_group_name_H-M   'P 1'
#
loop_
_entity.id
_entity.type
_entity.pdbx_description
1 polymer ?
#
loop_
_entity_poly.entity_id
_entity_poly.type
_entity_poly.pdbx_seq_one_letter_code
_entity_poly.pdbx_strand_id
1 'polypeptide(L)'
;MSGAHVTNLEALERFRASLILFIERANHVLDEVSEEVKRTRIWLQTDQRLRLGQEMKRRQRELEMLEQELFTARLSDLAQKKTGVQMQVNQKRREMREIEDTLRKIAAWLRNFDSTVETEARKVEKLRHHLDSDMTRAVSFLNESIRQLGAYASGGEL
;
A
#
# COMPACT_ATOMS: atom_id res chain seq x y z
N MET A 1 -58.14 18.32 -12.84
CA MET A 1 -57.01 17.36 -12.73
C MET A 1 -55.85 18.06 -12.05
N SER A 2 -55.76 18.04 -10.71
CA SER A 2 -54.61 18.63 -10.02
C SER A 2 -53.45 17.63 -10.06
N GLY A 3 -52.58 17.77 -11.07
CA GLY A 3 -51.31 17.04 -11.11
C GLY A 3 -50.46 17.44 -9.91
N ALA A 4 -49.93 16.47 -9.18
CA ALA A 4 -49.07 16.73 -8.04
C ALA A 4 -47.80 17.47 -8.46
N HIS A 5 -47.36 18.42 -7.63
CA HIS A 5 -46.11 19.15 -7.82
C HIS A 5 -44.90 18.25 -7.56
N VAL A 6 -44.54 17.39 -8.53
CA VAL A 6 -43.25 16.70 -8.53
C VAL A 6 -42.18 17.74 -8.90
N THR A 7 -41.74 18.52 -7.91
CA THR A 7 -40.92 19.72 -8.12
C THR A 7 -39.46 19.43 -8.46
N ASN A 8 -38.95 18.20 -8.28
CA ASN A 8 -37.53 17.97 -8.55
C ASN A 8 -37.13 16.53 -8.93
N LEU A 9 -37.84 15.94 -9.91
CA LEU A 9 -37.41 14.68 -10.53
C LEU A 9 -35.98 14.77 -11.08
N GLU A 10 -35.63 15.93 -11.65
CA GLU A 10 -34.31 16.23 -12.16
C GLU A 10 -33.21 16.16 -11.08
N ALA A 11 -33.46 16.66 -9.85
CA ALA A 11 -32.49 16.50 -8.77
C ALA A 11 -32.30 15.04 -8.36
N LEU A 12 -33.35 14.21 -8.39
CA LEU A 12 -33.21 12.78 -8.11
C LEU A 12 -32.38 12.09 -9.21
N GLU A 13 -32.58 12.44 -10.47
CA GLU A 13 -31.77 11.93 -11.59
C GLU A 13 -30.30 12.36 -11.48
N ARG A 14 -30.05 13.64 -11.18
CA ARG A 14 -28.70 14.18 -10.94
C ARG A 14 -28.03 13.52 -9.74
N PHE A 15 -28.77 13.29 -8.65
CA PHE A 15 -28.26 12.59 -7.47
C PHE A 15 -27.92 11.14 -7.79
N ARG A 16 -28.81 10.40 -8.48
CA ARG A 16 -28.55 9.03 -8.93
C ARG A 16 -27.28 8.96 -9.79
N ALA A 17 -27.14 9.86 -10.76
CA ALA A 17 -25.94 9.92 -11.60
C ALA A 17 -24.67 10.22 -10.79
N SER A 18 -24.75 11.15 -9.83
CA SER A 18 -23.63 11.49 -8.94
C SER A 18 -23.24 10.31 -8.04
N LEU A 19 -24.23 9.56 -7.54
CA LEU A 19 -24.00 8.38 -6.72
C LEU A 19 -23.32 7.26 -7.49
N ILE A 20 -23.71 7.01 -8.75
CA ILE A 20 -23.04 6.04 -9.62
C ILE A 20 -21.57 6.41 -9.82
N LEU A 21 -21.30 7.67 -10.18
CA LEU A 21 -19.93 8.17 -10.35
C LEU A 21 -19.12 8.11 -9.05
N PHE A 22 -19.75 8.37 -7.91
CA PHE A 22 -19.11 8.24 -6.61
C PHE A 22 -18.71 6.79 -6.32
N ILE A 23 -19.62 5.82 -6.52
CA ILE A 23 -19.34 4.39 -6.31
C ILE A 23 -18.18 3.94 -7.19
N GLU A 24 -18.20 4.29 -8.49
CA GLU A 24 -17.14 3.95 -9.44
C GLU A 24 -15.77 4.48 -8.98
N ARG A 25 -15.69 5.78 -8.66
CA ARG A 25 -14.46 6.41 -8.22
C ARG A 25 -13.97 5.87 -6.88
N ALA A 26 -14.90 5.65 -5.94
CA ALA A 26 -14.56 5.11 -4.63
C ALA A 26 -14.00 3.69 -4.77
N ASN A 27 -14.65 2.82 -5.56
CA ASN A 27 -14.15 1.47 -5.80
C ASN A 27 -12.76 1.47 -6.44
N HIS A 28 -12.49 2.36 -7.39
CA HIS A 28 -11.16 2.49 -7.98
C HIS A 28 -10.09 2.83 -6.94
N VAL A 29 -10.34 3.82 -6.07
CA VAL A 29 -9.41 4.18 -5.00
C VAL A 29 -9.22 3.04 -3.99
N LEU A 30 -10.29 2.32 -3.65
CA LEU A 30 -10.20 1.18 -2.72
C LEU A 30 -9.42 0.02 -3.31
N ASP A 31 -9.54 -0.24 -4.62
CA ASP A 31 -8.72 -1.23 -5.34
C ASP A 31 -7.25 -0.83 -5.33
N GLU A 32 -6.92 0.44 -5.62
CA GLU A 32 -5.54 0.95 -5.56
C GLU A 32 -4.90 0.75 -4.18
N VAL A 33 -5.62 1.10 -3.12
CA VAL A 33 -5.14 0.93 -1.74
C VAL A 33 -4.93 -0.55 -1.42
N SER A 34 -5.87 -1.40 -1.82
CA SER A 34 -5.78 -2.85 -1.58
C SER A 34 -4.58 -3.47 -2.30
N GLU A 35 -4.33 -3.05 -3.54
CA GLU A 35 -3.18 -3.50 -4.31
C GLU A 35 -1.85 -2.96 -3.77
N GLU A 36 -1.81 -1.72 -3.26
CA GLU A 36 -0.61 -1.16 -2.61
C GLU A 36 -0.21 -1.96 -1.37
N VAL A 37 -1.19 -2.33 -0.53
CA VAL A 37 -0.95 -3.15 0.67
C VAL A 37 -0.35 -4.50 0.28
N LYS A 38 -0.96 -5.20 -0.70
CA LYS A 38 -0.47 -6.48 -1.20
C LYS A 38 0.93 -6.35 -1.80
N ARG A 39 1.15 -5.36 -2.65
CA ARG A 39 2.43 -5.11 -3.32
C ARG A 39 3.54 -4.81 -2.31
N THR A 40 3.25 -3.97 -1.32
CA THR A 40 4.20 -3.65 -0.25
C THR A 40 4.59 -4.89 0.54
N ARG A 41 3.61 -5.75 0.87
CA ARG A 41 3.86 -7.01 1.58
C ARG A 41 4.79 -7.92 0.77
N ILE A 42 4.48 -8.11 -0.51
CA ILE A 42 5.30 -8.93 -1.42
C ILE A 42 6.71 -8.34 -1.51
N TRP A 43 6.83 -7.05 -1.79
CA TRP A 43 8.12 -6.35 -1.89
C TRP A 43 8.99 -6.51 -0.64
N LEU A 44 8.42 -6.47 0.57
CA LEU A 44 9.14 -6.75 1.81
C LEU A 44 9.58 -8.21 1.93
N GLN A 45 8.72 -9.15 1.52
CA GLN A 45 8.97 -10.60 1.64
C GLN A 45 10.01 -11.10 0.63
N THR A 46 9.97 -10.61 -0.60
CA THR A 46 10.77 -11.10 -1.72
C THR A 46 11.89 -10.12 -2.05
N ASP A 47 11.56 -8.97 -2.61
CA ASP A 47 12.49 -8.06 -3.29
C ASP A 47 13.50 -7.46 -2.32
N GLN A 48 13.03 -6.90 -1.21
CA GLN A 48 13.91 -6.28 -0.22
C GLN A 48 14.81 -7.30 0.46
N ARG A 49 14.24 -8.45 0.83
CA ARG A 49 15.00 -9.51 1.48
C ARG A 49 16.10 -10.05 0.57
N LEU A 50 15.80 -10.26 -0.70
CA LEU A 50 16.79 -10.68 -1.70
C LEU A 50 17.87 -9.62 -1.90
N ARG A 51 17.46 -8.37 -2.16
CA ARG A 51 18.38 -7.24 -2.41
C ARG A 51 19.35 -7.03 -1.25
N LEU A 52 18.84 -6.92 -0.02
CA LEU A 52 19.68 -6.71 1.17
C LEU A 52 20.52 -7.93 1.48
N GLY A 53 20.02 -9.15 1.24
CA GLY A 53 20.81 -10.38 1.39
C GLY A 53 21.99 -10.45 0.42
N GLN A 54 21.79 -10.04 -0.83
CA GLN A 54 22.87 -9.94 -1.82
C GLN A 54 23.88 -8.85 -1.44
N GLU A 55 23.40 -7.70 -0.99
CA GLU A 55 24.26 -6.60 -0.56
C GLU A 55 25.10 -7.00 0.66
N MET A 56 24.51 -7.69 1.62
CA MET A 56 25.20 -8.22 2.80
C MET A 56 26.33 -9.19 2.39
N LYS A 57 26.04 -10.14 1.49
CA LYS A 57 27.06 -11.06 0.97
C LYS A 57 28.20 -10.35 0.26
N ARG A 58 27.90 -9.31 -0.53
CA ARG A 58 28.92 -8.50 -1.21
C ARG A 58 29.83 -7.80 -0.20
N ARG A 59 29.23 -7.10 0.78
CA ARG A 59 29.97 -6.35 1.79
C ARG A 59 30.77 -7.24 2.73
N GLN A 60 30.28 -8.45 3.02
CA GLN A 60 31.03 -9.46 3.77
C GLN A 60 32.34 -9.82 3.07
N ARG A 61 32.32 -10.06 1.75
CA ARG A 61 33.54 -10.33 0.98
C ARG A 61 34.50 -9.13 0.96
N GLU A 62 33.96 -7.92 0.82
CA GLU A 62 34.77 -6.68 0.89
C GLU A 62 35.46 -6.55 2.26
N LEU A 63 34.75 -6.86 3.34
CA LEU A 63 35.30 -6.83 4.69
C LEU A 63 36.41 -7.89 4.86
N GLU A 64 36.19 -9.11 4.40
CA GLU A 64 37.20 -10.18 4.44
C GLU A 64 38.49 -9.77 3.71
N MET A 65 38.37 -9.14 2.54
CA MET A 65 39.52 -8.61 1.81
C MET A 65 40.27 -7.52 2.59
N LEU A 66 39.56 -6.57 3.19
CA LEU A 66 40.17 -5.52 4.00
C LEU A 66 40.83 -6.06 5.28
N GLU A 67 40.26 -7.10 5.87
CA GLU A 67 40.84 -7.78 7.03
C GLU A 67 42.15 -8.52 6.66
N GLN A 68 42.20 -9.16 5.48
CA GLN A 68 43.42 -9.74 4.93
C GLN A 68 44.49 -8.68 4.61
N GLU A 69 44.09 -7.55 4.04
CA GLU A 69 45.01 -6.43 3.78
C GLU A 69 45.55 -5.86 5.10
N LEU A 70 44.70 -5.69 6.11
CA LEU A 70 45.10 -5.22 7.43
C LEU A 70 46.09 -6.18 8.09
N PHE A 71 45.86 -7.49 7.96
CA PHE A 71 46.80 -8.50 8.44
C PHE A 71 48.16 -8.36 7.76
N THR A 72 48.18 -8.23 6.43
CA THR A 72 49.41 -8.02 5.66
C THR A 72 50.10 -6.72 6.04
N ALA A 73 49.37 -5.62 6.21
CA ALA A 73 49.91 -4.33 6.62
C ALA A 73 50.48 -4.37 8.04
N ARG A 74 49.93 -5.21 8.94
CA ARG A 74 50.47 -5.42 10.29
C ARG A 74 51.78 -6.18 10.31
N LEU A 75 52.05 -7.02 9.30
CA LEU A 75 53.32 -7.72 9.13
C LEU A 75 54.40 -6.85 8.46
N SER A 76 54.00 -5.75 7.82
CA SER A 76 54.94 -4.77 7.23
C SER A 76 55.20 -3.60 8.19
N ASP A 77 56.41 -3.03 8.20
CA ASP A 77 56.78 -1.85 9.01
C ASP A 77 56.12 -0.50 8.56
N LEU A 78 55.11 -0.57 7.69
CA LEU A 78 54.41 0.61 7.15
C LEU A 78 53.25 1.05 8.06
N ALA A 79 53.56 1.81 9.11
CA ALA A 79 52.60 2.31 10.10
C ALA A 79 51.42 3.09 9.48
N GLN A 80 51.65 3.93 8.46
CA GLN A 80 50.59 4.73 7.83
C GLN A 80 49.59 3.86 7.06
N LYS A 81 50.06 2.80 6.37
CA LYS A 81 49.21 1.83 5.67
C LYS A 81 48.32 1.09 6.66
N LYS A 82 48.86 0.68 7.81
CA LYS A 82 48.10 0.02 8.89
C LYS A 82 46.94 0.89 9.41
N THR A 83 47.17 2.17 9.69
CA THR A 83 46.10 3.07 10.20
C THR A 83 45.00 3.29 9.17
N GLY A 84 45.37 3.49 7.89
CA GLY A 84 44.40 3.66 6.80
C GLY A 84 43.46 2.46 6.63
N VAL A 85 44.04 1.25 6.51
CA VAL A 85 43.25 0.02 6.34
C VAL A 85 42.40 -0.28 7.58
N GLN A 86 42.90 -0.01 8.79
CA GLN A 86 42.12 -0.18 10.02
C GLN A 86 40.87 0.72 10.06
N MET A 87 40.96 1.96 9.56
CA MET A 87 39.81 2.85 9.45
C MET A 87 38.78 2.32 8.43
N GLN A 88 39.24 1.79 7.29
CA GLN A 88 38.37 1.20 6.27
C GLN A 88 37.62 -0.04 6.79
N VAL A 89 38.31 -0.94 7.51
CA VAL A 89 37.68 -2.08 8.19
C VAL A 89 36.59 -1.62 9.17
N ASN A 90 36.92 -0.62 10.00
CA ASN A 90 35.96 -0.08 10.97
C ASN A 90 34.74 0.54 10.30
N GLN A 91 34.94 1.27 9.19
CA GLN A 91 33.86 1.86 8.41
C GLN A 91 32.97 0.77 7.79
N LYS A 92 33.55 -0.24 7.14
CA LYS A 92 32.78 -1.35 6.55
C LYS A 92 31.96 -2.13 7.57
N ARG A 93 32.53 -2.37 8.76
CA ARG A 93 31.78 -2.99 9.87
C ARG A 93 30.58 -2.15 10.32
N ARG A 94 30.65 -0.81 10.27
CA ARG A 94 29.49 0.05 10.57
C ARG A 94 28.41 -0.11 9.50
N GLU A 95 28.79 -0.01 8.23
CA GLU A 95 27.86 -0.16 7.10
C GLU A 95 27.15 -1.53 7.10
N MET A 96 27.86 -2.60 7.47
CA MET A 96 27.25 -3.93 7.60
C MET A 96 26.20 -3.99 8.71
N ARG A 97 26.47 -3.37 9.87
CA ARG A 97 25.50 -3.29 10.97
C ARG A 97 24.22 -2.57 10.57
N GLU A 98 24.32 -1.51 9.75
CA GLU A 98 23.15 -0.78 9.25
C GLU A 98 22.22 -1.66 8.39
N ILE A 99 22.80 -2.54 7.57
CA ILE A 99 22.05 -3.50 6.76
C ILE A 99 21.43 -4.58 7.65
N GLU A 100 22.15 -5.09 8.63
CA GLU A 100 21.62 -6.04 9.61
C GLU A 100 20.47 -5.43 10.42
N ASP A 101 20.58 -4.18 10.85
CA ASP A 101 19.52 -3.43 11.51
C ASP A 101 18.29 -3.29 10.61
N THR A 102 18.51 -2.98 9.33
CA THR A 102 17.42 -2.86 8.34
C THR A 102 16.73 -4.20 8.12
N LEU A 103 17.48 -5.29 7.97
CA LEU A 103 16.94 -6.64 7.88
C LEU A 103 16.13 -7.03 9.12
N ARG A 104 16.61 -6.68 10.33
CA ARG A 104 15.87 -6.88 11.58
C ARG A 104 14.57 -6.09 11.61
N LYS A 105 14.58 -4.82 11.18
CA LYS A 105 13.37 -3.99 11.06
C LYS A 105 12.37 -4.61 10.09
N ILE A 106 12.81 -5.06 8.91
CA ILE A 106 11.95 -5.72 7.93
C ILE A 106 11.33 -7.00 8.52
N ALA A 107 12.12 -7.83 9.20
CA ALA A 107 11.60 -9.03 9.84
C ALA A 107 10.58 -8.72 10.94
N ALA A 108 10.79 -7.65 11.71
CA ALA A 108 9.81 -7.18 12.71
C ALA A 108 8.52 -6.67 12.04
N TRP A 109 8.65 -5.88 10.98
CA TRP A 109 7.51 -5.41 10.18
C TRP A 109 6.69 -6.57 9.62
N LEU A 110 7.34 -7.56 8.99
CA LEU A 110 6.65 -8.73 8.44
C LEU A 110 5.90 -9.54 9.50
N ARG A 111 6.47 -9.68 10.70
CA ARG A 111 5.83 -10.39 11.81
C ARG A 111 4.57 -9.69 12.32
N ASN A 112 4.58 -8.35 12.30
CA ASN A 112 3.49 -7.52 12.79
C ASN A 112 2.57 -7.04 11.66
N PHE A 113 2.85 -7.38 10.41
CA PHE A 113 2.12 -6.88 9.24
C PHE A 113 0.64 -7.26 9.32
N ASP A 114 0.37 -8.50 9.69
CA ASP A 114 -0.99 -9.03 9.77
C ASP A 114 -1.79 -8.40 10.94
N SER A 115 -1.14 -8.02 12.04
CA SER A 115 -1.83 -7.40 13.18
C SER A 115 -2.04 -5.89 13.03
N THR A 116 -1.20 -5.23 12.23
CA THR A 116 -1.22 -3.76 12.08
C THR A 116 -1.82 -3.34 10.75
N VAL A 117 -1.20 -3.73 9.64
CA VAL A 117 -1.58 -3.28 8.29
C VAL A 117 -2.83 -4.00 7.79
N GLU A 118 -2.89 -5.33 7.92
CA GLU A 118 -4.06 -6.10 7.48
C GLU A 118 -5.33 -5.76 8.27
N THR A 119 -5.20 -5.43 9.56
CA THR A 119 -6.34 -4.98 10.38
C THR A 119 -6.97 -3.72 9.80
N GLU A 120 -6.16 -2.77 9.37
CA GLU A 120 -6.64 -1.53 8.74
C GLU A 120 -7.13 -1.79 7.31
N ALA A 121 -6.44 -2.64 6.54
CA ALA A 121 -6.87 -3.05 5.19
C ALA A 121 -8.25 -3.72 5.19
N ARG A 122 -8.60 -4.47 6.25
CA ARG A 122 -9.95 -5.03 6.40
C ARG A 122 -11.04 -3.97 6.51
N LYS A 123 -10.74 -2.75 6.97
CA LYS A 123 -11.72 -1.64 7.00
C LYS A 123 -12.00 -1.14 5.58
N VAL A 124 -10.98 -1.08 4.73
CA VAL A 124 -11.08 -0.76 3.29
C VAL A 124 -11.98 -1.79 2.60
N GLU A 125 -11.75 -3.08 2.86
CA GLU A 125 -12.58 -4.16 2.30
C GLU A 125 -14.04 -4.12 2.77
N LYS A 126 -14.28 -3.78 4.05
CA LYS A 126 -15.65 -3.57 4.55
C LYS A 126 -16.34 -2.40 3.85
N LEU A 127 -15.63 -1.30 3.64
CA LEU A 127 -16.18 -0.15 2.92
C LEU A 127 -16.52 -0.52 1.48
N ARG A 128 -15.64 -1.25 0.79
CA ARG A 128 -15.91 -1.80 -0.55
C ARG A 128 -17.20 -2.62 -0.56
N HIS A 129 -17.34 -3.57 0.37
CA HIS A 129 -18.55 -4.38 0.45
C HIS A 129 -19.83 -3.54 0.65
N HIS A 130 -19.75 -2.48 1.45
CA HIS A 130 -20.87 -1.56 1.66
C HIS A 130 -21.23 -0.79 0.38
N LEU A 131 -20.23 -0.31 -0.38
CA LEU A 131 -20.45 0.37 -1.66
C LEU A 131 -21.07 -0.58 -2.70
N ASP A 132 -20.51 -1.78 -2.84
CA ASP A 132 -20.96 -2.75 -3.83
C ASP A 132 -22.36 -3.30 -3.53
N SER A 133 -22.75 -3.39 -2.26
CA SER A 133 -24.04 -3.97 -1.86
C SER A 133 -25.11 -2.94 -1.52
N ASP A 134 -24.88 -2.06 -0.56
CA ASP A 134 -25.90 -1.14 -0.03
C ASP A 134 -26.09 0.05 -0.97
N MET A 135 -25.00 0.61 -1.50
CA MET A 135 -25.12 1.76 -2.42
C MET A 135 -25.66 1.35 -3.79
N THR A 136 -25.31 0.16 -4.30
CA THR A 136 -25.94 -0.40 -5.52
C THR A 136 -27.45 -0.62 -5.34
N ARG A 137 -27.88 -1.08 -4.15
CA ARG A 137 -29.30 -1.16 -3.80
C ARG A 137 -29.97 0.21 -3.75
N ALA A 138 -29.29 1.21 -3.19
CA ALA A 138 -29.79 2.59 -3.17
C ALA A 138 -29.96 3.16 -4.60
N VAL A 139 -29.03 2.88 -5.52
CA VAL A 139 -29.15 3.27 -6.94
C VAL A 139 -30.38 2.63 -7.58
N SER A 140 -30.59 1.33 -7.35
CA SER A 140 -31.77 0.61 -7.86
C SER A 140 -33.08 1.19 -7.31
N PHE A 141 -33.11 1.48 -6.00
CA PHE A 141 -34.26 2.13 -5.35
C PHE A 141 -34.55 3.52 -5.92
N LEU A 142 -33.53 4.35 -6.12
CA LEU A 142 -33.67 5.67 -6.73
C LEU A 142 -34.21 5.55 -8.16
N ASN A 143 -33.71 4.58 -8.93
CA ASN A 143 -34.17 4.35 -10.29
C ASN A 143 -35.67 4.00 -10.34
N GLU A 144 -36.12 3.10 -9.46
CA GLU A 144 -37.53 2.74 -9.34
C GLU A 144 -38.40 3.92 -8.89
N SER A 145 -37.92 4.67 -7.89
CA SER A 145 -38.62 5.86 -7.37
C SER A 145 -38.79 6.93 -8.44
N ILE A 146 -37.74 7.21 -9.22
CA ILE A 146 -37.78 8.14 -10.36
C ILE A 146 -38.82 7.68 -11.38
N ARG A 147 -38.84 6.39 -11.71
CA ARG A 147 -39.82 5.81 -12.65
C ARG A 147 -41.26 6.00 -12.18
N GLN A 148 -41.55 5.66 -10.91
CA GLN A 148 -42.88 5.78 -10.33
C GLN A 148 -43.35 7.23 -10.24
N LEU A 149 -42.48 8.13 -9.79
CA LEU A 149 -42.78 9.56 -9.72
C LEU A 149 -42.98 10.17 -11.11
N GLY A 150 -42.20 9.75 -12.10
CA GLY A 150 -42.38 10.16 -13.50
C GLY A 150 -43.71 9.69 -14.09
N ALA A 151 -44.11 8.45 -13.84
CA ALA A 151 -45.40 7.91 -14.26
C ALA A 151 -46.57 8.66 -13.60
N TYR A 152 -46.45 8.97 -12.31
CA TYR A 152 -47.47 9.74 -11.57
C TYR A 152 -47.57 11.19 -12.07
N ALA A 153 -46.43 11.84 -12.33
CA ALA A 153 -46.38 13.21 -12.87
C ALA A 153 -46.97 13.32 -14.29
N SER A 154 -46.90 12.23 -15.07
CA SER A 154 -47.41 12.17 -16.44
C SER A 154 -48.92 11.85 -16.53
N GLY A 155 -49.61 11.68 -15.39
CA GLY A 155 -51.06 11.48 -15.31
C GLY A 155 -51.52 10.03 -15.43
N GLY A 156 -51.03 9.14 -14.55
CA GLY A 156 -51.32 7.71 -14.63
C GLY A 156 -52.81 7.32 -14.54
N GLU A 157 -53.32 6.67 -15.59
CA GLU A 157 -54.20 5.50 -15.45
C GLU A 157 -53.32 4.30 -15.09
N LEU A 158 -53.72 3.55 -14.06
CA LEU A 158 -53.14 2.26 -13.66
C LEU A 158 -53.55 1.15 -14.64
#